data_AF-A0A7J9XKJ0-F1
#
_entry.id   AF-A0A7J9XKJ0-F1
#
_cell.length_a   1.000
_cell.length_b   1.000
_cell.length_c   1.000
_cell.angle_alpha   90.00
_cell.angle_beta   90.00
_cell.angle_gamma   90.00
#
_symmetry.space_group_name_H-M   'P 1'
#
loop_
_entity.id
_entity.type
_entity.pdbx_description
1 polymer ?
#
loop_
_entity_poly.entity_id
_entity_poly.type
_entity_poly.pdbx_seq_one_letter_code
_entity_poly.pdbx_strand_id
1 'polypeptide(L)'
;MLCGYPDRNAPPLGPPAAKAAVVAPVCCEGGLRGVAYLDRHWIGTTLHGPTPTQREGAPLQCRASRPQTGDRWGEIVTTRRRRLLAAVAAGVLAIGIAGCGQGGDDSGGAGGTVTMGTTDKVTSLDPAGAYDLGSWTLISNMYQKLLTIPPGGNTPEPDAAQGCEFTDDTTYECTLQPGLTFWNGNELTAQDVVHTFRRMVAIDDPDGPAVLFASMESVAATDERTVVFTLKQPDATWPFVLTTPAASIVDADVFPADALLPGTEVVGSGPYQLEQYENGQLAAFGASDSYQGAAQPANDSFIVQYFEQPSALKLAIQQGEVDVAYRSLSPTDIQALRGVEGVKIVEGQGTEIRYMVFYVQGQGPSTNPAVRQAVAQLIDREAIARNAYQGTVEPLYSLIPEGLKYHTDAFRQVYGEPSADKARRILADAGVATPVALTLGYTPSHYGPNLVDEYTEVKRQLEASGLFRVKLASAEWTQYQQLYKEGAYGGYGLGWFPDFPDADNYTAPFLLQDNFYANGYSNPRVTELVAQEQATTDDAARAAAFEEIQRITARQVPVVPIWQGKQIAVAREGVTGIEQTFDPSFIFRFWLVGKSSEQ
;
A
#
# COMPACT_ATOMS: atom_id res chain seq x y z
N MET A 1 -29.94 64.84 -22.62
CA MET A 1 -31.05 64.48 -23.54
C MET A 1 -31.19 62.97 -23.52
N LEU A 2 -32.18 62.46 -22.76
CA LEU A 2 -33.31 61.61 -23.17
C LEU A 2 -32.95 60.10 -23.25
N CYS A 3 -33.24 59.31 -22.19
CA CYS A 3 -34.46 58.48 -21.94
C CYS A 3 -34.37 57.08 -22.59
N GLY A 4 -34.67 55.93 -21.96
CA GLY A 4 -35.26 55.62 -20.66
C GLY A 4 -35.25 54.10 -20.34
N TYR A 5 -35.71 53.76 -19.13
CA TYR A 5 -36.00 52.41 -18.58
C TYR A 5 -37.47 52.02 -18.84
N PRO A 6 -37.91 50.72 -18.79
CA PRO A 6 -38.22 50.00 -17.53
C PRO A 6 -37.79 48.50 -17.49
N ASP A 7 -37.30 47.93 -16.36
CA ASP A 7 -37.99 47.10 -15.33
C ASP A 7 -38.75 45.86 -15.91
N ARG A 8 -38.75 44.61 -15.38
CA ARG A 8 -38.20 43.91 -14.19
C ARG A 8 -38.54 42.39 -14.33
N ASN A 9 -37.84 41.54 -13.56
CA ASN A 9 -38.12 40.13 -13.20
C ASN A 9 -37.63 38.96 -14.09
N ALA A 10 -36.46 38.40 -13.72
CA ALA A 10 -36.16 36.96 -13.85
C ALA A 10 -35.14 36.55 -12.74
N PRO A 11 -35.27 35.36 -12.10
CA PRO A 11 -34.38 34.91 -11.03
C PRO A 11 -33.00 34.46 -11.57
N PRO A 12 -31.94 34.45 -10.75
CA PRO A 12 -30.60 34.06 -11.21
C PRO A 12 -30.54 32.56 -11.53
N LEU A 13 -30.03 32.26 -12.72
CA LEU A 13 -29.67 30.92 -13.19
C LEU A 13 -28.52 30.38 -12.33
N GLY A 14 -28.72 29.20 -11.73
CA GLY A 14 -27.64 28.44 -11.11
C GLY A 14 -26.65 27.89 -12.16
N PRO A 15 -25.41 27.57 -11.76
CA PRO A 15 -24.40 27.02 -12.67
C PRO A 15 -24.80 25.62 -13.18
N PRO A 16 -24.38 25.25 -14.40
CA PRO A 16 -24.85 24.05 -15.07
C PRO A 16 -24.26 22.77 -14.44
N ALA A 17 -25.13 21.79 -14.24
CA ALA A 17 -24.76 20.43 -13.86
C ALA A 17 -23.88 19.78 -14.95
N ALA A 18 -22.66 19.43 -14.60
CA ALA A 18 -21.82 18.55 -15.40
C ALA A 18 -22.43 17.14 -15.37
N LYS A 19 -22.92 16.69 -16.52
CA LYS A 19 -23.33 15.30 -16.73
C LYS A 19 -22.07 14.44 -16.77
N ALA A 20 -21.89 13.59 -15.75
CA ALA A 20 -20.96 12.47 -15.81
C ALA A 20 -21.42 11.51 -16.92
N ALA A 21 -20.62 11.39 -17.97
CA ALA A 21 -20.79 10.36 -19.00
C ALA A 21 -20.31 9.04 -18.40
N VAL A 22 -21.27 8.14 -18.13
CA VAL A 22 -21.00 6.74 -17.82
C VAL A 22 -20.56 6.06 -19.12
N VAL A 23 -19.29 5.66 -19.19
CA VAL A 23 -18.78 4.77 -20.23
C VAL A 23 -18.53 3.42 -19.59
N ALA A 24 -19.43 2.46 -19.86
CA ALA A 24 -19.26 1.06 -19.52
C ALA A 24 -18.51 0.34 -20.66
N PRO A 25 -17.45 -0.45 -20.37
CA PRO A 25 -16.83 -1.28 -21.39
C PRO A 25 -17.61 -2.59 -21.56
N VAL A 26 -18.02 -2.86 -22.80
CA VAL A 26 -18.50 -4.16 -23.25
C VAL A 26 -17.29 -4.98 -23.68
N CYS A 27 -16.97 -6.07 -22.96
CA CYS A 27 -16.01 -7.07 -23.41
C CYS A 27 -16.68 -8.06 -24.38
N CYS A 28 -16.10 -8.20 -25.58
CA CYS A 28 -16.26 -9.37 -26.44
C CYS A 28 -14.86 -9.96 -26.67
N GLU A 29 -14.65 -11.22 -26.29
CA GLU A 29 -13.47 -12.01 -26.68
C GLU A 29 -13.62 -12.56 -28.11
N GLY A 30 -12.51 -12.62 -28.86
CA GLY A 30 -12.34 -13.59 -29.96
C GLY A 30 -11.68 -13.11 -31.26
N GLY A 31 -10.35 -13.13 -31.29
CA GLY A 31 -9.52 -13.74 -32.37
C GLY A 31 -9.69 -13.38 -33.87
N LEU A 32 -8.66 -12.68 -34.38
CA LEU A 32 -7.97 -12.82 -35.69
C LEU A 32 -8.65 -12.47 -37.03
N ARG A 33 -8.06 -11.42 -37.64
CA ARG A 33 -7.77 -11.14 -39.07
C ARG A 33 -8.91 -11.13 -40.11
N GLY A 34 -9.10 -9.95 -40.72
CA GLY A 34 -9.60 -9.82 -42.09
C GLY A 34 -10.21 -8.45 -42.39
N VAL A 35 -9.48 -7.62 -43.14
CA VAL A 35 -9.97 -6.34 -43.69
C VAL A 35 -10.97 -6.61 -44.82
N ALA A 36 -12.16 -6.02 -44.77
CA ALA A 36 -12.96 -5.67 -45.95
C ALA A 36 -13.97 -4.56 -45.63
N TYR A 37 -13.99 -3.55 -46.49
CA TYR A 37 -14.93 -2.41 -46.52
C TYR A 37 -16.16 -2.73 -47.39
N LEU A 38 -17.20 -1.88 -47.29
CA LEU A 38 -18.42 -1.76 -48.15
C LEU A 38 -19.62 -2.63 -47.72
N ASP A 39 -20.89 -2.21 -47.78
CA ASP A 39 -21.57 -0.94 -48.02
C ASP A 39 -23.07 -1.12 -47.61
N ARG A 40 -23.77 0.01 -47.57
CA ARG A 40 -25.19 0.34 -47.31
C ARG A 40 -26.34 -0.66 -47.59
N HIS A 41 -27.33 -0.52 -46.68
CA HIS A 41 -28.80 -0.42 -46.87
C HIS A 41 -29.60 -1.53 -47.60
N TRP A 42 -30.65 -2.06 -46.94
CA TRP A 42 -32.09 -1.78 -47.20
C TRP A 42 -32.99 -2.83 -46.50
N ILE A 43 -33.93 -2.30 -45.69
CA ILE A 43 -35.38 -2.60 -45.59
C ILE A 43 -35.89 -4.05 -45.54
N GLY A 44 -36.82 -4.28 -44.60
CA GLY A 44 -38.12 -4.86 -44.98
C GLY A 44 -38.61 -6.10 -44.25
N THR A 45 -39.06 -5.89 -43.01
CA THR A 45 -40.33 -6.35 -42.42
C THR A 45 -41.00 -7.68 -42.88
N THR A 46 -41.40 -8.47 -41.86
CA THR A 46 -42.65 -9.29 -41.74
C THR A 46 -42.77 -10.58 -42.58
N LEU A 47 -43.26 -11.75 -42.14
CA LEU A 47 -44.28 -12.18 -41.15
C LEU A 47 -44.16 -13.69 -40.81
N HIS A 48 -44.75 -14.05 -39.65
CA HIS A 48 -45.45 -15.31 -39.30
C HIS A 48 -44.68 -16.60 -38.92
N GLY A 49 -44.93 -17.08 -37.68
CA GLY A 49 -44.66 -18.47 -37.20
C GLY A 49 -45.70 -19.48 -37.72
N PRO A 50 -46.00 -20.64 -37.06
CA PRO A 50 -45.56 -21.11 -35.73
C PRO A 50 -45.18 -22.63 -35.60
N THR A 51 -44.71 -22.97 -34.38
CA THR A 51 -44.85 -24.25 -33.61
C THR A 51 -44.00 -25.50 -33.91
N PRO A 52 -43.71 -26.30 -32.84
CA PRO A 52 -42.54 -27.18 -32.74
C PRO A 52 -42.85 -28.67 -32.94
N THR A 53 -41.82 -29.47 -33.24
CA THR A 53 -41.86 -30.92 -33.08
C THR A 53 -40.64 -31.41 -32.29
N GLN A 54 -40.91 -32.06 -31.15
CA GLN A 54 -39.96 -32.88 -30.42
C GLN A 54 -39.62 -34.14 -31.23
N ARG A 55 -38.35 -34.52 -31.26
CA ARG A 55 -37.94 -35.93 -31.38
C ARG A 55 -36.74 -36.22 -30.48
N GLU A 56 -36.92 -37.28 -29.72
CA GLU A 56 -35.96 -37.94 -28.84
C GLU A 56 -34.74 -38.46 -29.62
N GLY A 57 -33.55 -38.29 -29.05
CA GLY A 57 -32.30 -38.84 -29.55
C GLY A 57 -31.72 -39.86 -28.56
N ALA A 58 -31.58 -41.11 -29.02
CA ALA A 58 -30.90 -42.21 -28.33
C ALA A 58 -29.36 -42.03 -28.34
N PRO A 59 -28.61 -42.66 -27.42
CA PRO A 59 -27.18 -42.39 -27.22
C PRO A 59 -26.30 -43.19 -28.18
N LEU A 60 -25.28 -42.54 -28.74
CA LEU A 60 -24.21 -43.18 -29.52
C LEU A 60 -22.99 -43.45 -28.63
N GLN A 61 -22.59 -44.72 -28.61
CA GLN A 61 -21.39 -45.24 -27.98
C GLN A 61 -20.14 -44.86 -28.79
N CYS A 62 -19.10 -44.34 -28.14
CA CYS A 62 -17.76 -44.23 -28.72
C CYS A 62 -16.85 -45.34 -28.19
N ARG A 63 -16.29 -46.10 -29.14
CA ARG A 63 -15.27 -47.14 -28.96
C ARG A 63 -13.93 -46.50 -28.59
N ALA A 64 -13.30 -47.03 -27.54
CA ALA A 64 -11.94 -46.72 -27.15
C ALA A 64 -10.91 -47.45 -28.05
N SER A 65 -9.90 -46.72 -28.54
CA SER A 65 -8.67 -47.25 -29.10
C SER A 65 -7.52 -47.02 -28.13
N ARG A 66 -6.82 -48.10 -27.76
CA ARG A 66 -5.58 -48.07 -26.96
C ARG A 66 -4.41 -47.52 -27.79
N PRO A 67 -3.50 -46.72 -27.23
CA PRO A 67 -2.16 -46.55 -27.77
C PRO A 67 -1.18 -47.53 -27.13
N GLN A 68 -0.22 -47.96 -27.96
CA GLN A 68 0.90 -48.84 -27.63
C GLN A 68 1.96 -48.12 -26.79
N THR A 69 2.56 -48.85 -25.86
CA THR A 69 3.72 -48.48 -25.06
C THR A 69 5.00 -48.48 -25.88
N GLY A 70 5.84 -47.48 -25.66
CA GLY A 70 7.20 -47.39 -26.19
C GLY A 70 8.07 -46.52 -25.29
N ASP A 71 8.85 -47.18 -24.44
CA ASP A 71 9.89 -46.61 -23.59
C ASP A 71 10.98 -45.90 -24.41
N ARG A 72 11.36 -44.69 -23.99
CA ARG A 72 12.71 -44.07 -24.03
C ARG A 72 12.64 -42.55 -24.13
N TRP A 73 12.41 -41.81 -23.04
CA TRP A 73 12.84 -40.40 -22.90
C TRP A 73 12.89 -40.03 -21.41
N GLY A 74 13.91 -40.50 -20.68
CA GLY A 74 14.01 -40.34 -19.22
C GLY A 74 15.32 -39.73 -18.68
N GLU A 75 16.31 -39.37 -19.50
CA GLU A 75 17.64 -39.04 -18.96
C GLU A 75 18.32 -37.75 -19.46
N ILE A 76 17.65 -36.91 -20.26
CA ILE A 76 18.34 -35.71 -20.85
C ILE A 76 17.98 -34.39 -20.13
N VAL A 77 16.96 -34.35 -19.27
CA VAL A 77 16.45 -33.07 -18.71
C VAL A 77 17.10 -32.69 -17.37
N THR A 78 17.71 -33.63 -16.64
CA THR A 78 18.22 -33.41 -15.27
C THR A 78 19.63 -32.81 -15.22
N THR A 79 20.42 -32.92 -16.29
CA THR A 79 21.82 -32.44 -16.32
C THR A 79 21.99 -31.00 -16.79
N ARG A 80 21.01 -30.41 -17.51
CA ARG A 80 21.07 -29.00 -17.93
C ARG A 80 20.68 -28.01 -16.83
N ARG A 81 19.75 -28.36 -15.92
CA ARG A 81 19.34 -27.47 -14.81
C ARG A 81 20.42 -27.28 -13.72
N ARG A 82 21.23 -28.31 -13.46
CA ARG A 82 22.36 -28.21 -12.50
C ARG A 82 23.55 -27.41 -13.03
N ARG A 83 23.70 -27.26 -14.35
CA ARG A 83 24.78 -26.45 -14.96
C ARG A 83 24.45 -24.96 -15.05
N LEU A 84 23.16 -24.59 -15.04
CA LEU A 84 22.72 -23.19 -15.01
C LEU A 84 22.84 -22.58 -13.60
N LEU A 85 22.53 -23.35 -12.54
CA LEU A 85 22.73 -22.91 -11.15
C LEU A 85 24.23 -22.73 -10.78
N ALA A 86 25.11 -23.53 -11.37
CA ALA A 86 26.56 -23.38 -11.17
C ALA A 86 27.19 -22.21 -11.96
N ALA A 87 26.53 -21.71 -13.01
CA ALA A 87 27.02 -20.61 -13.83
C ALA A 87 26.70 -19.23 -13.21
N VAL A 88 25.59 -19.12 -12.46
CA VAL A 88 25.23 -17.90 -11.73
C VAL A 88 26.16 -17.68 -10.52
N ALA A 89 26.55 -18.75 -9.83
CA ALA A 89 27.54 -18.68 -8.74
C ALA A 89 28.97 -18.32 -9.21
N ALA A 90 29.31 -18.58 -10.48
CA ALA A 90 30.64 -18.29 -11.03
C ALA A 90 30.78 -16.86 -11.60
N GLY A 91 29.68 -16.19 -11.94
CA GLY A 91 29.69 -14.80 -12.44
C GLY A 91 29.94 -13.77 -11.33
N VAL A 92 29.48 -14.05 -10.11
CA VAL A 92 29.63 -13.16 -8.95
C VAL A 92 31.05 -13.20 -8.36
N LEU A 93 31.83 -14.26 -8.61
CA LEU A 93 33.19 -14.41 -8.05
C LEU A 93 34.32 -13.79 -8.90
N ALA A 94 34.04 -13.26 -10.09
CA ALA A 94 35.07 -12.91 -11.07
C ALA A 94 35.59 -11.46 -10.99
N ILE A 95 35.05 -10.60 -10.12
CA ILE A 95 35.52 -9.21 -9.95
C ILE A 95 36.56 -9.06 -8.82
N GLY A 96 36.81 -10.10 -8.03
CA GLY A 96 37.66 -10.02 -6.82
C GLY A 96 39.17 -10.29 -6.96
N ILE A 97 39.75 -10.40 -8.17
CA ILE A 97 41.19 -10.75 -8.31
C ILE A 97 41.93 -9.74 -9.20
N ALA A 98 42.10 -8.54 -8.66
CA ALA A 98 43.17 -7.62 -9.07
C ALA A 98 43.62 -6.79 -7.86
N GLY A 99 44.24 -7.44 -6.87
CA GLY A 99 44.65 -6.75 -5.65
C GLY A 99 45.61 -7.50 -4.73
N CYS A 100 46.54 -8.31 -5.25
CA CYS A 100 47.66 -8.80 -4.44
C CYS A 100 48.80 -7.78 -4.47
N GLY A 101 48.88 -6.94 -3.44
CA GLY A 101 49.95 -5.95 -3.27
C GLY A 101 50.04 -5.37 -1.86
N GLN A 102 50.67 -6.12 -0.96
CA GLN A 102 51.47 -5.63 0.18
C GLN A 102 50.75 -4.94 1.37
N GLY A 103 50.45 -5.75 2.39
CA GLY A 103 50.43 -5.46 3.84
C GLY A 103 50.15 -4.03 4.33
N GLY A 104 48.94 -3.83 4.83
CA GLY A 104 48.56 -2.80 5.80
C GLY A 104 47.51 -3.38 6.74
N ASP A 105 47.57 -3.02 8.02
CA ASP A 105 46.61 -3.44 9.04
C ASP A 105 45.16 -3.15 8.60
N ASP A 106 44.34 -4.21 8.49
CA ASP A 106 42.91 -4.11 8.23
C ASP A 106 42.20 -3.54 9.47
N SER A 107 42.09 -2.21 9.50
CA SER A 107 41.06 -1.52 10.26
C SER A 107 39.75 -1.56 9.48
N GLY A 108 38.86 -2.48 9.87
CA GLY A 108 37.42 -2.59 9.55
C GLY A 108 36.86 -1.72 8.41
N GLY A 109 36.91 -2.22 7.18
CA GLY A 109 36.06 -1.74 6.09
C GLY A 109 34.66 -2.35 6.19
N ALA A 110 33.67 -1.52 6.53
CA ALA A 110 32.26 -1.85 6.35
C ALA A 110 31.95 -1.75 4.85
N GLY A 111 31.42 -2.83 4.25
CA GLY A 111 31.07 -2.88 2.84
C GLY A 111 31.04 -4.30 2.28
N GLY A 112 29.90 -4.96 2.30
CA GLY A 112 29.75 -6.30 1.70
C GLY A 112 28.34 -6.49 1.17
N THR A 113 28.13 -7.37 0.19
CA THR A 113 26.82 -7.54 -0.42
C THR A 113 25.79 -8.11 0.57
N VAL A 114 24.64 -7.45 0.70
CA VAL A 114 23.47 -7.96 1.43
C VAL A 114 22.40 -8.44 0.44
N THR A 115 21.93 -9.67 0.60
CA THR A 115 20.87 -10.26 -0.22
C THR A 115 19.59 -10.38 0.59
N MET A 116 18.55 -9.64 0.19
CA MET A 116 17.20 -9.73 0.72
C MET A 116 16.30 -10.54 -0.22
N GLY A 117 15.67 -11.58 0.29
CA GLY A 117 14.56 -12.28 -0.36
C GLY A 117 13.20 -11.68 0.00
N THR A 118 12.30 -11.56 -0.97
CA THR A 118 10.89 -11.19 -0.79
C THR A 118 9.99 -11.93 -1.77
N THR A 119 8.69 -11.96 -1.53
CA THR A 119 7.68 -12.39 -2.54
C THR A 119 6.86 -11.23 -3.09
N ASP A 120 7.21 -9.98 -2.76
CA ASP A 120 6.59 -8.82 -3.37
C ASP A 120 6.86 -8.80 -4.88
N LYS A 121 6.08 -8.02 -5.60
CA LYS A 121 6.23 -7.80 -7.04
C LYS A 121 6.50 -6.32 -7.29
N VAL A 122 7.17 -6.03 -8.38
CA VAL A 122 7.41 -4.65 -8.83
C VAL A 122 6.52 -4.40 -10.03
N THR A 123 5.64 -3.41 -9.90
CA THR A 123 4.77 -2.93 -10.99
C THR A 123 5.54 -2.00 -11.92
N SER A 124 6.32 -1.07 -11.35
CA SER A 124 7.12 -0.10 -12.10
C SER A 124 8.34 0.35 -11.31
N LEU A 125 9.41 0.68 -12.02
CA LEU A 125 10.59 1.37 -11.46
C LEU A 125 10.50 2.90 -11.61
N ASP A 126 9.48 3.37 -12.36
CA ASP A 126 9.15 4.77 -12.52
C ASP A 126 8.19 5.20 -11.39
N PRO A 127 8.55 6.22 -10.58
CA PRO A 127 7.70 6.72 -9.50
C PRO A 127 6.27 7.04 -9.91
N ALA A 128 6.04 7.47 -11.16
CA ALA A 128 4.71 7.85 -11.63
C ALA A 128 3.77 6.67 -11.92
N GLY A 129 4.31 5.45 -12.05
CA GLY A 129 3.55 4.24 -12.40
C GLY A 129 3.51 3.18 -11.31
N ALA A 130 3.82 3.54 -10.06
CA ALA A 130 3.90 2.60 -8.96
C ALA A 130 3.30 3.15 -7.67
N TYR A 131 2.32 2.44 -7.13
CA TYR A 131 1.76 2.66 -5.79
C TYR A 131 1.83 1.42 -4.88
N ASP A 132 2.48 0.34 -5.34
CA ASP A 132 2.67 -0.87 -4.55
C ASP A 132 3.97 -0.85 -3.72
N LEU A 133 3.97 -1.59 -2.61
CA LEU A 133 5.10 -1.63 -1.66
C LEU A 133 6.37 -2.28 -2.23
N GLY A 134 6.25 -3.20 -3.20
CA GLY A 134 7.42 -3.84 -3.81
C GLY A 134 8.20 -2.85 -4.67
N SER A 135 7.50 -2.11 -5.53
CA SER A 135 8.07 -1.00 -6.30
C SER A 135 8.63 0.09 -5.39
N TRP A 136 7.86 0.52 -4.38
CA TRP A 136 8.27 1.57 -3.43
C TRP A 136 9.50 1.20 -2.59
N THR A 137 9.72 -0.09 -2.30
CA THR A 137 10.94 -0.55 -1.64
C THR A 137 12.18 -0.25 -2.48
N LEU A 138 12.11 -0.43 -3.80
CA LEU A 138 13.23 -0.10 -4.69
C LEU A 138 13.35 1.42 -4.87
N ILE A 139 12.24 2.08 -5.21
CA ILE A 139 12.18 3.53 -5.51
C ILE A 139 12.74 4.35 -4.33
N SER A 140 12.39 3.99 -3.09
CA SER A 140 12.86 4.71 -1.90
C SER A 140 14.38 4.72 -1.71
N ASN A 141 15.08 3.74 -2.28
CA ASN A 141 16.54 3.62 -2.21
C ASN A 141 17.24 4.13 -3.49
N MET A 142 16.48 4.24 -4.60
CA MET A 142 16.98 4.64 -5.91
C MET A 142 16.87 6.14 -6.19
N TYR A 143 15.91 6.83 -5.59
CA TYR A 143 15.65 8.23 -5.90
C TYR A 143 15.74 9.10 -4.66
N GLN A 144 16.31 10.29 -4.84
CA GLN A 144 16.29 11.32 -3.81
C GLN A 144 14.95 12.07 -3.82
N LYS A 145 14.54 12.55 -2.65
CA LYS A 145 13.35 13.39 -2.45
C LYS A 145 13.76 14.71 -1.83
N LEU A 146 12.88 15.71 -1.82
CA LEU A 146 13.15 16.97 -1.11
C LEU A 146 13.33 16.72 0.38
N LEU A 147 12.44 15.92 0.96
CA LEU A 147 12.41 15.57 2.37
C LEU A 147 12.44 14.04 2.52
N THR A 148 12.85 13.57 3.70
CA THR A 148 12.85 12.16 4.07
C THR A 148 12.34 12.00 5.50
N ILE A 149 11.98 10.78 5.88
CA ILE A 149 11.77 10.42 7.29
C ILE A 149 13.07 9.81 7.79
N PRO A 150 13.72 10.39 8.82
CA PRO A 150 14.95 9.83 9.36
C PRO A 150 14.69 8.45 9.99
N PRO A 151 15.68 7.55 10.04
CA PRO A 151 15.52 6.22 10.64
C PRO A 151 14.96 6.29 12.07
N GLY A 152 13.90 5.54 12.35
CA GLY A 152 13.23 5.54 13.65
C GLY A 152 12.47 6.82 14.01
N GLY A 153 12.46 7.83 13.12
CA GLY A 153 11.71 9.06 13.28
C GLY A 153 10.31 9.00 12.67
N ASN A 154 9.53 10.06 12.89
CA ASN A 154 8.17 10.22 12.38
C ASN A 154 7.89 11.67 11.96
N THR A 155 8.93 12.45 11.70
CA THR A 155 8.84 13.86 11.28
C THR A 155 9.72 14.06 10.05
N PRO A 156 9.26 14.79 9.02
CA PRO A 156 10.06 15.07 7.83
C PRO A 156 11.32 15.87 8.16
N GLU A 157 12.44 15.45 7.56
CA GLU A 157 13.74 16.13 7.61
C GLU A 157 14.28 16.36 6.19
N PRO A 158 15.19 17.33 5.99
CA PRO A 158 15.76 17.61 4.67
C PRO A 158 16.58 16.44 4.09
N ASP A 159 16.49 16.23 2.78
CA ASP A 159 17.35 15.33 1.99
C ASP A 159 17.98 16.08 0.80
N ALA A 160 17.34 16.12 -0.38
CA ALA A 160 17.79 16.97 -1.49
C ALA A 160 17.60 18.46 -1.18
N ALA A 161 16.60 18.80 -0.35
CA ALA A 161 16.47 20.15 0.16
C ALA A 161 17.51 20.42 1.24
N GLN A 162 18.02 21.65 1.29
CA GLN A 162 18.68 22.21 2.46
C GLN A 162 17.65 22.53 3.56
N GLY A 163 16.43 22.90 3.17
CA GLY A 163 15.33 23.20 4.06
C GLY A 163 14.06 23.50 3.28
N CYS A 164 12.93 23.32 3.94
CA CYS A 164 11.62 23.68 3.43
C CYS A 164 10.77 24.30 4.53
N GLU A 165 9.89 25.23 4.19
CA GLU A 165 8.97 25.88 5.13
C GLU A 165 7.70 26.39 4.45
N PHE A 166 6.63 26.54 5.25
CA PHE A 166 5.47 27.33 4.86
C PHE A 166 5.82 28.81 4.97
N THR A 167 5.71 29.54 3.86
CA THR A 167 5.90 31.00 3.83
C THR A 167 4.57 31.76 4.04
N ASP A 168 3.45 31.08 3.78
CA ASP A 168 2.09 31.43 4.19
C ASP A 168 1.26 30.13 4.35
N ASP A 169 -0.06 30.25 4.58
CA ASP A 169 -0.93 29.09 4.84
C ASP A 169 -1.01 28.10 3.66
N THR A 170 -0.65 28.50 2.45
CA THR A 170 -0.79 27.72 1.20
C THR A 170 0.47 27.66 0.36
N THR A 171 1.51 28.42 0.69
CA THR A 171 2.78 28.45 -0.04
C THR A 171 3.85 27.71 0.74
N TYR A 172 4.40 26.66 0.13
CA TYR A 172 5.49 25.87 0.69
C TYR A 172 6.74 26.00 -0.17
N GLU A 173 7.81 26.55 0.40
CA GLU A 173 9.06 26.82 -0.30
C GLU A 173 10.15 25.83 0.15
N CYS A 174 10.91 25.30 -0.80
CA CYS A 174 12.05 24.44 -0.57
C CYS A 174 13.28 24.98 -1.29
N THR A 175 14.42 25.04 -0.60
CA THR A 175 15.72 25.37 -1.20
C THR A 175 16.55 24.10 -1.34
N LEU A 176 17.05 23.80 -2.53
CA LEU A 176 17.92 22.64 -2.80
C LEU A 176 19.34 22.82 -2.27
N GLN A 177 19.95 21.71 -1.87
CA GLN A 177 21.38 21.64 -1.64
C GLN A 177 22.15 21.95 -2.94
N PRO A 178 23.31 22.63 -2.88
CA PRO A 178 24.10 22.91 -4.07
C PRO A 178 24.83 21.66 -4.58
N GLY A 179 25.01 21.55 -5.90
CA GLY A 179 25.88 20.53 -6.51
C GLY A 179 25.31 19.11 -6.51
N LEU A 180 23.99 18.96 -6.44
CA LEU A 180 23.32 17.67 -6.57
C LEU A 180 23.39 17.16 -8.02
N THR A 181 23.53 15.84 -8.17
CA THR A 181 23.62 15.19 -9.48
C THR A 181 22.86 13.87 -9.49
N PHE A 182 22.30 13.51 -10.64
CA PHE A 182 21.83 12.15 -10.92
C PHE A 182 23.01 11.21 -11.21
N TRP A 183 22.78 9.89 -11.20
CA TRP A 183 23.84 8.90 -11.43
C TRP A 183 24.50 8.98 -12.82
N ASN A 184 23.81 9.55 -13.80
CA ASN A 184 24.35 9.80 -15.14
C ASN A 184 25.24 11.05 -15.22
N GLY A 185 25.37 11.80 -14.12
CA GLY A 185 26.15 13.03 -14.03
C GLY A 185 25.39 14.31 -14.40
N ASN A 186 24.11 14.22 -14.80
CA ASN A 186 23.27 15.40 -14.98
C ASN A 186 23.08 16.12 -13.64
N GLU A 187 23.02 17.46 -13.68
CA GLU A 187 22.72 18.26 -12.48
C GLU A 187 21.26 18.06 -12.06
N LEU A 188 21.01 17.95 -10.76
CA LEU A 188 19.66 17.94 -10.19
C LEU A 188 19.32 19.35 -9.72
N THR A 189 18.36 19.98 -10.39
CA THR A 189 17.97 21.38 -10.19
C THR A 189 16.52 21.52 -9.78
N ALA A 190 16.10 22.75 -9.44
CA ALA A 190 14.71 23.07 -9.16
C ALA A 190 13.78 22.78 -10.36
N GLN A 191 14.28 22.78 -11.59
CA GLN A 191 13.49 22.45 -12.77
C GLN A 191 13.15 20.96 -12.85
N ASP A 192 14.04 20.07 -12.38
CA ASP A 192 13.78 18.62 -12.30
C ASP A 192 12.69 18.33 -11.27
N VAL A 193 12.68 19.06 -10.16
CA VAL A 193 11.59 19.02 -9.18
C VAL A 193 10.28 19.46 -9.84
N VAL A 194 10.23 20.62 -10.49
CA VAL A 194 9.03 21.10 -11.20
C VAL A 194 8.54 20.07 -12.23
N HIS A 195 9.46 19.50 -13.00
CA HIS A 195 9.17 18.45 -13.97
C HIS A 195 8.54 17.24 -13.29
N THR A 196 9.16 16.71 -12.23
CA THR A 196 8.70 15.54 -11.46
C THR A 196 7.25 15.66 -11.03
N PHE A 197 6.90 16.76 -10.36
CA PHE A 197 5.56 16.94 -9.80
C PHE A 197 4.50 17.20 -10.87
N ARG A 198 4.84 17.97 -11.92
CA ARG A 198 3.92 18.17 -13.07
C ARG A 198 3.70 16.87 -13.82
N ARG A 199 4.76 16.10 -14.02
CA ARG A 199 4.73 14.80 -14.69
C ARG A 199 3.83 13.81 -13.95
N MET A 200 3.95 13.68 -12.63
CA MET A 200 3.09 12.79 -11.85
C MET A 200 1.60 13.08 -12.09
N VAL A 201 1.20 14.35 -11.99
CA VAL A 201 -0.19 14.78 -12.15
C VAL A 201 -0.66 14.68 -13.61
N ALA A 202 0.24 14.89 -14.58
CA ALA A 202 -0.10 14.80 -16.00
C ALA A 202 -0.30 13.35 -16.47
N ILE A 203 0.50 12.41 -15.94
CA ILE A 203 0.40 10.99 -16.27
C ILE A 203 -0.85 10.38 -15.62
N ASP A 204 -1.07 10.65 -14.33
CA ASP A 204 -2.23 10.14 -13.56
C ASP A 204 -2.50 8.65 -13.82
N ASP A 205 -1.44 7.84 -13.72
CA ASP A 205 -1.52 6.42 -14.04
C ASP A 205 -2.51 5.72 -13.09
N PRO A 206 -3.39 4.82 -13.57
CA PRO A 206 -4.34 4.10 -12.72
C PRO A 206 -3.69 3.29 -11.57
N ASP A 207 -2.45 2.84 -11.76
CA ASP A 207 -1.65 2.13 -10.76
C ASP A 207 -0.66 3.06 -10.04
N GLY A 208 -0.70 4.37 -10.33
CA GLY A 208 0.21 5.40 -9.84
C GLY A 208 -0.33 6.20 -8.65
N PRO A 209 0.56 6.95 -7.94
CA PRO A 209 0.23 7.63 -6.69
C PRO A 209 -0.17 9.11 -6.86
N ALA A 210 -0.62 9.55 -8.04
CA ALA A 210 -0.89 10.96 -8.33
C ALA A 210 -1.92 11.61 -7.38
N VAL A 211 -2.81 10.81 -6.81
CA VAL A 211 -3.78 11.23 -5.79
C VAL A 211 -3.14 11.87 -4.56
N LEU A 212 -1.89 11.52 -4.21
CA LEU A 212 -1.16 12.12 -3.08
C LEU A 212 -0.88 13.61 -3.28
N PHE A 213 -0.87 14.10 -4.53
CA PHE A 213 -0.65 15.51 -4.84
C PHE A 213 -1.94 16.29 -5.10
N ALA A 214 -3.10 15.76 -4.66
CA ALA A 214 -4.39 16.39 -4.87
C ALA A 214 -4.50 17.81 -4.26
N SER A 215 -3.76 18.11 -3.17
CA SER A 215 -3.71 19.44 -2.56
C SER A 215 -2.86 20.45 -3.34
N MET A 216 -1.95 20.01 -4.21
CA MET A 216 -1.11 20.88 -5.02
C MET A 216 -1.93 21.60 -6.11
N GLU A 217 -1.89 22.92 -6.11
CA GLU A 217 -2.41 23.77 -7.19
C GLU A 217 -1.35 23.98 -8.27
N SER A 218 -0.12 24.33 -7.86
CA SER A 218 0.98 24.56 -8.80
C SER A 218 2.35 24.33 -8.15
N VAL A 219 3.36 24.16 -9.00
CA VAL A 219 4.77 24.09 -8.64
C VAL A 219 5.59 24.91 -9.63
N ALA A 220 6.53 25.70 -9.12
CA ALA A 220 7.41 26.55 -9.91
C ALA A 220 8.83 26.60 -9.32
N ALA A 221 9.81 26.78 -10.20
CA ALA A 221 11.18 27.10 -9.80
C ALA A 221 11.38 28.61 -9.97
N THR A 222 11.74 29.30 -8.88
CA THR A 222 11.99 30.76 -8.89
C THR A 222 13.44 31.07 -9.22
N ASP A 223 14.35 30.13 -9.00
CA ASP A 223 15.74 30.11 -9.44
C ASP A 223 16.23 28.65 -9.63
N GLU A 224 17.54 28.43 -9.77
CA GLU A 224 18.13 27.10 -9.98
C GLU A 224 17.94 26.13 -8.80
N ARG A 225 17.72 26.64 -7.58
CA ARG A 225 17.63 25.85 -6.35
C ARG A 225 16.35 26.05 -5.57
N THR A 226 15.56 27.08 -5.85
CA THR A 226 14.35 27.39 -5.09
C THR A 226 13.11 26.87 -5.81
N VAL A 227 12.36 26.00 -5.13
CA VAL A 227 11.08 25.45 -5.59
C VAL A 227 9.97 25.97 -4.69
N VAL A 228 8.90 26.46 -5.30
CA VAL A 228 7.71 26.96 -4.62
C VAL A 228 6.51 26.13 -5.03
N PHE A 229 5.85 25.52 -4.05
CA PHE A 229 4.57 24.85 -4.19
C PHE A 229 3.45 25.77 -3.71
N THR A 230 2.37 25.86 -4.48
CA THR A 230 1.12 26.51 -4.07
C THR A 230 0.08 25.43 -3.89
N LEU A 231 -0.56 25.41 -2.72
CA LEU A 231 -1.60 24.46 -2.34
C LEU A 231 -2.99 25.09 -2.49
N LYS A 232 -3.99 24.28 -2.84
CA LYS A 232 -5.39 24.71 -3.03
C LYS A 232 -6.04 25.18 -1.73
N GLN A 233 -5.58 24.62 -0.61
CA GLN A 233 -5.95 24.98 0.74
C GLN A 233 -4.79 24.67 1.69
N PRO A 234 -4.82 25.18 2.93
CA PRO A 234 -3.84 24.81 3.95
C PRO A 234 -3.83 23.29 4.18
N ASP A 235 -2.63 22.71 4.23
CA ASP A 235 -2.42 21.27 4.34
C ASP A 235 -1.13 20.97 5.12
N ALA A 236 -1.27 20.73 6.41
CA ALA A 236 -0.19 20.41 7.33
C ALA A 236 0.48 19.05 7.03
N THR A 237 -0.13 18.21 6.17
CA THR A 237 0.42 16.92 5.76
C THR A 237 1.39 17.05 4.59
N TRP A 238 1.41 18.18 3.88
CA TRP A 238 2.23 18.39 2.69
C TRP A 238 3.73 18.03 2.88
N PRO A 239 4.41 18.40 3.98
CA PRO A 239 5.79 17.98 4.21
C PRO A 239 5.97 16.45 4.27
N PHE A 240 4.97 15.71 4.77
CA PHE A 240 4.99 14.25 4.82
C PHE A 240 4.77 13.63 3.44
N VAL A 241 3.87 14.20 2.63
CA VAL A 241 3.66 13.79 1.23
C VAL A 241 4.95 13.89 0.43
N LEU A 242 5.76 14.93 0.67
CA LEU A 242 7.08 15.11 0.04
C LEU A 242 8.15 14.08 0.46
N THR A 243 7.88 13.26 1.50
CA THR A 243 8.76 12.15 1.90
C THR A 243 8.40 10.82 1.22
N THR A 244 7.28 10.76 0.51
CA THR A 244 6.79 9.52 -0.11
C THR A 244 7.54 9.18 -1.39
N PRO A 245 7.58 7.90 -1.82
CA PRO A 245 8.18 7.51 -3.09
C PRO A 245 7.58 8.22 -4.31
N ALA A 246 6.33 8.71 -4.23
CA ALA A 246 5.71 9.53 -5.25
C ALA A 246 6.44 10.87 -5.49
N ALA A 247 7.11 11.41 -4.47
CA ALA A 247 7.87 12.67 -4.54
C ALA A 247 9.34 12.47 -4.98
N SER A 248 9.69 11.28 -5.45
CA SER A 248 11.02 10.94 -5.96
C SER A 248 11.38 11.81 -7.17
N ILE A 249 12.45 12.58 -7.06
CA ILE A 249 12.90 13.51 -8.09
C ILE A 249 13.50 12.72 -9.26
N VAL A 250 12.98 12.96 -10.46
CA VAL A 250 13.44 12.32 -11.71
C VAL A 250 14.17 13.31 -12.61
N ASP A 251 15.10 12.80 -13.41
CA ASP A 251 15.87 13.57 -14.39
C ASP A 251 14.97 13.96 -15.57
N ALA A 252 14.77 15.28 -15.78
CA ALA A 252 13.87 15.79 -16.82
C ALA A 252 14.36 15.52 -18.25
N ASP A 253 15.65 15.22 -18.45
CA ASP A 253 16.22 14.85 -19.75
C ASP A 253 16.00 13.37 -20.09
N VAL A 254 15.74 12.54 -19.08
CA VAL A 254 15.53 11.09 -19.23
C VAL A 254 14.04 10.74 -19.19
N PHE A 255 13.28 11.30 -18.25
CA PHE A 255 11.88 10.95 -18.03
C PHE A 255 10.95 11.85 -18.88
N PRO A 256 10.09 11.29 -19.73
CA PRO A 256 9.18 12.09 -20.55
C PRO A 256 8.06 12.69 -19.72
N ALA A 257 7.66 13.94 -20.02
CA ALA A 257 6.75 14.71 -19.18
C ALA A 257 5.30 14.17 -19.09
N ASP A 258 4.87 13.33 -20.03
CA ASP A 258 3.48 12.90 -20.21
C ASP A 258 3.31 11.38 -20.40
N ALA A 259 4.36 10.60 -20.15
CA ALA A 259 4.32 9.15 -20.25
C ALA A 259 5.26 8.49 -19.24
N LEU A 260 4.98 7.24 -18.86
CA LEU A 260 5.92 6.42 -18.11
C LEU A 260 7.19 6.17 -18.93
N LEU A 261 8.33 6.11 -18.25
CA LEU A 261 9.59 5.76 -18.88
C LEU A 261 9.52 4.31 -19.39
N PRO A 262 9.79 4.03 -20.68
CA PRO A 262 9.73 2.68 -21.20
C PRO A 262 10.94 1.86 -20.76
N GLY A 263 10.70 0.58 -20.45
CA GLY A 263 11.77 -0.35 -20.10
C GLY A 263 12.18 -0.26 -18.63
N THR A 264 13.46 -0.57 -18.37
CA THR A 264 14.00 -0.78 -17.02
C THR A 264 15.30 -0.02 -16.77
N GLU A 265 15.77 0.73 -17.76
CA GLU A 265 16.96 1.58 -17.66
C GLU A 265 16.54 2.91 -17.02
N VAL A 266 16.51 2.92 -15.68
CA VAL A 266 16.12 4.10 -14.91
C VAL A 266 17.34 4.80 -14.34
N VAL A 267 17.26 6.13 -14.28
CA VAL A 267 18.30 6.98 -13.69
C VAL A 267 17.71 7.68 -12.48
N GLY A 268 18.30 7.46 -11.31
CA GLY A 268 17.95 8.10 -10.07
C GLY A 268 19.08 8.97 -9.52
N SER A 269 18.90 9.41 -8.28
CA SER A 269 19.83 10.24 -7.51
C SER A 269 19.99 9.75 -6.07
N GLY A 270 19.40 8.61 -5.73
CA GLY A 270 19.40 8.04 -4.39
C GLY A 270 20.70 7.30 -4.04
N PRO A 271 20.80 6.76 -2.81
CA PRO A 271 22.00 6.11 -2.30
C PRO A 271 22.37 4.80 -3.00
N TYR A 272 21.46 4.18 -3.77
CA TYR A 272 21.71 2.92 -4.47
C TYR A 272 21.36 2.99 -5.95
N GLN A 273 22.37 2.83 -6.79
CA GLN A 273 22.21 2.72 -8.24
C GLN A 273 21.79 1.31 -8.64
N LEU A 274 20.78 1.20 -9.50
CA LEU A 274 20.35 -0.07 -10.08
C LEU A 274 21.37 -0.55 -11.12
N GLU A 275 22.02 -1.68 -10.88
CA GLU A 275 23.02 -2.28 -11.77
C GLU A 275 22.39 -3.33 -12.70
N GLN A 276 21.45 -4.11 -12.17
CA GLN A 276 20.77 -5.16 -12.91
C GLN A 276 19.33 -5.31 -12.42
N TYR A 277 18.40 -5.47 -13.35
CA TYR A 277 17.02 -5.80 -13.04
C TYR A 277 16.49 -6.88 -13.97
N GLU A 278 16.02 -7.97 -13.37
CA GLU A 278 15.32 -9.04 -14.05
C GLU A 278 13.96 -9.20 -13.41
N ASN A 279 12.92 -8.79 -14.12
CA ASN A 279 11.56 -8.75 -13.60
C ASN A 279 11.13 -10.10 -13.00
N GLY A 280 10.72 -10.08 -11.72
CA GLY A 280 10.30 -11.25 -10.97
C GLY A 280 11.43 -12.21 -10.58
N GLN A 281 12.70 -11.87 -10.81
CA GLN A 281 13.86 -12.68 -10.43
C GLN A 281 14.80 -11.95 -9.47
N LEU A 282 15.35 -10.80 -9.88
CA LEU A 282 16.25 -10.02 -9.02
C LEU A 282 16.31 -8.53 -9.37
N ALA A 283 16.72 -7.72 -8.39
CA ALA A 283 17.21 -6.36 -8.57
C ALA A 283 18.55 -6.23 -7.80
N ALA A 284 19.64 -5.90 -8.51
CA ALA A 284 20.96 -5.72 -7.92
C ALA A 284 21.35 -4.25 -7.93
N PHE A 285 21.93 -3.81 -6.81
CA PHE A 285 22.27 -2.41 -6.56
C PHE A 285 23.72 -2.28 -6.10
N GLY A 286 24.37 -1.20 -6.54
CA GLY A 286 25.62 -0.70 -6.00
C GLY A 286 25.39 0.58 -5.21
N ALA A 287 26.13 0.79 -4.13
CA ALA A 287 26.13 2.07 -3.41
C ALA A 287 26.60 3.19 -4.35
N SER A 288 25.92 4.34 -4.31
CA SER A 288 26.20 5.46 -5.20
C SER A 288 27.18 6.45 -4.59
N ASP A 289 28.34 6.64 -5.24
CA ASP A 289 29.33 7.64 -4.85
C ASP A 289 28.87 9.09 -5.10
N SER A 290 27.84 9.29 -5.94
CA SER A 290 27.31 10.62 -6.28
C SER A 290 26.22 11.10 -5.31
N TYR A 291 25.75 10.24 -4.40
CA TYR A 291 24.69 10.59 -3.47
C TYR A 291 25.15 11.65 -2.45
N GLN A 292 24.37 12.71 -2.31
CA GLN A 292 24.58 13.77 -1.32
C GLN A 292 23.28 14.01 -0.57
N GLY A 293 23.17 13.50 0.66
CA GLY A 293 21.95 13.63 1.45
C GLY A 293 22.07 12.96 2.83
N ALA A 294 20.93 12.54 3.38
CA ALA A 294 20.84 12.01 4.74
C ALA A 294 21.38 10.58 4.92
N ALA A 295 21.44 9.77 3.85
CA ALA A 295 21.84 8.36 3.94
C ALA A 295 23.37 8.16 3.96
N GLN A 296 23.83 7.19 4.76
CA GLN A 296 25.23 6.72 4.76
C GLN A 296 25.25 5.19 4.62
N PRO A 297 25.57 4.65 3.42
CA PRO A 297 25.58 3.21 3.17
C PRO A 297 26.48 2.42 4.12
N ALA A 298 25.90 1.43 4.81
CA ALA A 298 26.59 0.43 5.63
C ALA A 298 27.06 -0.80 4.83
N ASN A 299 26.77 -0.83 3.52
CA ASN A 299 27.15 -1.88 2.59
C ASN A 299 27.47 -1.30 1.21
N ASP A 300 28.25 -2.04 0.43
CA ASP A 300 28.65 -1.64 -0.93
C ASP A 300 27.61 -2.03 -1.99
N SER A 301 26.80 -3.06 -1.71
CA SER A 301 25.86 -3.61 -2.66
C SER A 301 24.68 -4.27 -1.95
N PHE A 302 23.52 -4.14 -2.55
CA PHE A 302 22.28 -4.74 -2.09
C PHE A 302 21.62 -5.54 -3.22
N ILE A 303 21.12 -6.73 -2.93
CA ILE A 303 20.40 -7.57 -3.89
C ILE A 303 19.01 -7.84 -3.33
N VAL A 304 17.98 -7.59 -4.12
CA VAL A 304 16.62 -8.05 -3.85
C VAL A 304 16.33 -9.25 -4.75
N GLN A 305 16.10 -10.40 -4.15
CA GLN A 305 15.74 -11.64 -4.84
C GLN A 305 14.26 -11.94 -4.65
N TYR A 306 13.57 -12.23 -5.76
CA TYR A 306 12.13 -12.44 -5.77
C TYR A 306 11.78 -13.94 -5.78
N PHE A 307 10.82 -14.31 -4.93
CA PHE A 307 10.33 -15.68 -4.79
C PHE A 307 8.83 -15.74 -5.06
N GLU A 308 8.36 -16.74 -5.80
CA GLU A 308 6.93 -16.90 -6.09
C GLU A 308 6.12 -17.36 -4.86
N GLN A 309 6.76 -18.04 -3.90
CA GLN A 309 6.09 -18.69 -2.78
C GLN A 309 6.81 -18.43 -1.45
N PRO A 310 6.08 -18.12 -0.36
CA PRO A 310 6.66 -17.93 0.98
C PRO A 310 7.46 -19.14 1.48
N SER A 311 7.06 -20.36 1.08
CA SER A 311 7.75 -21.59 1.45
C SER A 311 9.14 -21.70 0.83
N ALA A 312 9.34 -21.16 -0.38
CA ALA A 312 10.64 -21.10 -1.04
C ALA A 312 11.54 -20.04 -0.38
N LEU A 313 10.99 -18.86 -0.07
CA LEU A 313 11.70 -17.82 0.69
C LEU A 313 12.15 -18.34 2.08
N LYS A 314 11.26 -19.03 2.79
CA LYS A 314 11.60 -19.68 4.07
C LYS A 314 12.78 -20.64 3.93
N LEU A 315 12.79 -21.47 2.88
CA LEU A 315 13.88 -22.41 2.65
C LEU A 315 15.19 -21.67 2.35
N ALA A 316 15.14 -20.62 1.52
CA ALA A 316 16.29 -19.82 1.15
C ALA A 316 16.95 -19.17 2.38
N ILE A 317 16.19 -18.57 3.29
CA ILE A 317 16.74 -17.98 4.53
C ILE A 317 17.29 -19.05 5.49
N GLN A 318 16.65 -20.23 5.57
CA GLN A 318 17.15 -21.36 6.37
C GLN A 318 18.50 -21.88 5.85
N GLN A 319 18.66 -21.94 4.53
CA GLN A 319 19.86 -22.43 3.86
C GLN A 319 20.97 -21.37 3.72
N GLY A 320 20.68 -20.11 4.02
CA GLY A 320 21.61 -19.00 3.84
C GLY A 320 21.79 -18.59 2.39
N GLU A 321 20.83 -18.90 1.51
CA GLU A 321 20.81 -18.40 0.13
C GLU A 321 20.47 -16.90 0.08
N VAL A 322 19.71 -16.42 1.05
CA VAL A 322 19.47 -15.00 1.31
C VAL A 322 19.86 -14.66 2.75
N ASP A 323 20.28 -13.42 2.98
CA ASP A 323 20.67 -12.91 4.28
C ASP A 323 19.47 -12.41 5.09
N VAL A 324 18.48 -11.86 4.39
CA VAL A 324 17.25 -11.33 4.97
C VAL A 324 16.07 -11.88 4.18
N ALA A 325 15.05 -12.40 4.84
CA ALA A 325 13.73 -12.60 4.29
C ALA A 325 12.82 -11.51 4.86
N TYR A 326 12.35 -10.61 4.00
CA TYR A 326 11.50 -9.49 4.40
C TYR A 326 10.19 -9.54 3.63
N ARG A 327 9.10 -9.30 4.36
CA ARG A 327 7.71 -9.38 3.90
C ARG A 327 7.30 -10.77 3.41
N SER A 328 5.99 -11.02 3.48
CA SER A 328 5.35 -12.18 2.86
C SER A 328 5.71 -13.58 3.40
N LEU A 329 6.32 -13.69 4.57
CA LEU A 329 6.30 -14.93 5.36
C LEU A 329 5.00 -15.02 6.15
N SER A 330 4.34 -16.18 6.14
CA SER A 330 3.13 -16.39 6.95
C SER A 330 3.45 -16.42 8.44
N PRO A 331 2.50 -16.15 9.34
CA PRO A 331 2.71 -16.32 10.78
C PRO A 331 3.23 -17.71 11.16
N THR A 332 2.72 -18.75 10.50
CA THR A 332 3.18 -20.13 10.69
C THR A 332 4.63 -20.32 10.23
N ASP A 333 5.04 -19.70 9.12
CA ASP A 333 6.43 -19.74 8.65
C ASP A 333 7.37 -19.03 9.61
N ILE A 334 6.98 -17.84 10.09
CA ILE A 334 7.72 -17.06 11.09
C ILE A 334 7.88 -17.89 12.37
N GLN A 335 6.81 -18.51 12.88
CA GLN A 335 6.89 -19.38 14.05
C GLN A 335 7.79 -20.60 13.82
N ALA A 336 7.75 -21.23 12.64
CA ALA A 336 8.62 -22.35 12.30
C ALA A 336 10.10 -21.96 12.18
N LEU A 337 10.40 -20.68 11.94
CA LEU A 337 11.75 -20.13 11.89
C LEU A 337 12.28 -19.74 13.28
N ARG A 338 11.42 -19.61 14.29
CA ARG A 338 11.86 -19.35 15.68
C ARG A 338 12.69 -20.52 16.20
N GLY A 339 13.91 -20.22 16.64
CA GLY A 339 14.83 -21.21 17.20
C GLY A 339 15.58 -22.04 16.15
N VAL A 340 15.49 -21.71 14.86
CA VAL A 340 16.38 -22.25 13.83
C VAL A 340 17.78 -21.66 14.02
N GLU A 341 18.79 -22.51 14.08
CA GLU A 341 20.19 -22.11 14.27
C GLU A 341 20.68 -21.18 13.14
N GLY A 342 21.37 -20.10 13.50
CA GLY A 342 21.89 -19.11 12.54
C GLY A 342 20.84 -18.18 11.96
N VAL A 343 19.59 -18.21 12.45
CA VAL A 343 18.48 -17.37 12.02
C VAL A 343 17.89 -16.62 13.22
N LYS A 344 17.66 -15.31 13.05
CA LYS A 344 16.97 -14.46 14.02
C LYS A 344 15.72 -13.84 13.42
N ILE A 345 14.72 -13.60 14.25
CA ILE A 345 13.53 -12.83 13.88
C ILE A 345 13.71 -11.43 14.43
N VAL A 346 13.65 -10.44 13.55
CA VAL A 346 13.67 -9.02 13.89
C VAL A 346 12.23 -8.53 13.79
N GLU A 347 11.72 -7.97 14.87
CA GLU A 347 10.37 -7.39 14.93
C GLU A 347 10.50 -5.90 15.26
N GLY A 348 9.67 -5.08 14.63
CA GLY A 348 9.53 -3.66 14.91
C GLY A 348 8.06 -3.24 14.83
N GLN A 349 7.78 -2.05 15.34
CA GLN A 349 6.42 -1.51 15.31
C GLN A 349 6.05 -1.14 13.88
N GLY A 350 4.94 -1.69 13.40
CA GLY A 350 4.34 -1.26 12.15
C GLY A 350 3.05 -0.48 12.39
N THR A 351 2.62 0.22 11.34
CA THR A 351 1.50 1.15 11.29
C THR A 351 0.50 0.71 10.22
N GLU A 352 0.71 -0.46 9.60
CA GLU A 352 -0.35 -1.18 8.90
C GLU A 352 -1.47 -1.51 9.90
N ILE A 353 -2.72 -1.31 9.52
CA ILE A 353 -3.86 -1.63 10.39
C ILE A 353 -4.87 -2.56 9.70
N ARG A 354 -5.62 -3.31 10.51
CA ARG A 354 -6.85 -3.98 10.12
C ARG A 354 -8.03 -3.55 10.95
N TYR A 355 -9.17 -3.48 10.29
CA TYR A 355 -10.39 -2.99 10.88
C TYR A 355 -11.63 -3.57 10.21
N MET A 356 -12.71 -3.62 11.00
CA MET A 356 -14.04 -3.94 10.52
C MET A 356 -14.83 -2.67 10.31
N VAL A 357 -15.21 -2.39 9.07
CA VAL A 357 -16.09 -1.29 8.72
C VAL A 357 -17.54 -1.73 8.83
N PHE A 358 -18.44 -0.83 9.25
CA PHE A 358 -19.88 -1.05 9.18
C PHE A 358 -20.51 -0.19 8.10
N TYR A 359 -21.41 -0.79 7.32
CA TYR A 359 -22.31 -0.03 6.47
C TYR A 359 -23.37 0.64 7.35
N VAL A 360 -23.37 1.97 7.41
CA VAL A 360 -24.16 2.75 8.39
C VAL A 360 -25.44 3.36 7.81
N GLN A 361 -25.66 3.25 6.50
CA GLN A 361 -26.85 3.75 5.82
C GLN A 361 -27.74 2.64 5.27
N GLY A 362 -28.95 2.99 4.84
CA GLY A 362 -29.89 2.05 4.23
C GLY A 362 -30.65 1.18 5.23
N GLN A 363 -30.85 -0.09 4.89
CA GLN A 363 -31.60 -1.06 5.69
C GLN A 363 -30.66 -2.13 6.24
N GLY A 364 -30.90 -2.56 7.47
CA GLY A 364 -30.14 -3.63 8.11
C GLY A 364 -29.80 -3.30 9.56
N PRO A 365 -29.35 -4.29 10.34
CA PRO A 365 -29.09 -4.07 11.76
C PRO A 365 -27.87 -3.19 12.03
N SER A 366 -26.87 -3.16 11.14
CA SER A 366 -25.65 -2.35 11.29
C SER A 366 -25.92 -0.84 11.24
N THR A 367 -27.05 -0.40 10.69
CA THR A 367 -27.42 1.03 10.66
C THR A 367 -27.77 1.54 12.06
N ASN A 368 -28.21 0.66 12.97
CA ASN A 368 -28.41 1.01 14.37
C ASN A 368 -27.05 1.08 15.10
N PRO A 369 -26.66 2.23 15.68
CA PRO A 369 -25.39 2.37 16.39
C PRO A 369 -25.24 1.38 17.55
N ALA A 370 -26.33 1.02 18.24
CA ALA A 370 -26.26 0.06 19.35
C ALA A 370 -25.77 -1.33 18.90
N VAL A 371 -26.08 -1.74 17.65
CA VAL A 371 -25.57 -3.00 17.09
C VAL A 371 -24.05 -2.92 16.90
N ARG A 372 -23.55 -1.81 16.36
CA ARG A 372 -22.11 -1.60 16.14
C ARG A 372 -21.34 -1.48 17.45
N GLN A 373 -21.90 -0.74 18.41
CA GLN A 373 -21.35 -0.62 19.77
C GLN A 373 -21.31 -1.96 20.49
N ALA A 374 -22.35 -2.79 20.34
CA ALA A 374 -22.36 -4.14 20.92
C ALA A 374 -21.32 -5.05 20.26
N VAL A 375 -21.08 -4.94 18.94
CA VAL A 375 -19.95 -5.62 18.29
C VAL A 375 -18.63 -5.13 18.87
N ALA A 376 -18.38 -3.82 18.91
CA ALA A 376 -17.14 -3.25 19.45
C ALA A 376 -16.86 -3.69 20.90
N GLN A 377 -17.91 -3.85 21.72
CA GLN A 377 -17.84 -4.34 23.09
C GLN A 377 -17.52 -5.83 23.21
N LEU A 378 -17.72 -6.62 22.16
CA LEU A 378 -17.52 -8.08 22.16
C LEU A 378 -16.18 -8.52 21.53
N ILE A 379 -15.57 -7.69 20.69
CA ILE A 379 -14.35 -8.08 19.98
C ILE A 379 -13.16 -8.17 20.95
N ASP A 380 -12.65 -9.39 21.12
CA ASP A 380 -11.38 -9.73 21.77
C ASP A 380 -10.26 -9.71 20.72
N ARG A 381 -9.60 -8.55 20.65
CA ARG A 381 -8.48 -8.29 19.74
C ARG A 381 -7.25 -9.12 20.05
N GLU A 382 -7.02 -9.41 21.33
CA GLU A 382 -5.89 -10.25 21.73
C GLU A 382 -6.09 -11.70 21.28
N ALA A 383 -7.31 -12.23 21.40
CA ALA A 383 -7.63 -13.55 20.90
C ALA A 383 -7.48 -13.63 19.37
N ILE A 384 -7.87 -12.57 18.64
CA ILE A 384 -7.62 -12.49 17.18
C ILE A 384 -6.11 -12.49 16.89
N ALA A 385 -5.34 -11.62 17.53
CA ALA A 385 -3.89 -11.52 17.33
C ALA A 385 -3.15 -12.84 17.65
N ARG A 386 -3.58 -13.57 18.69
CA ARG A 386 -3.03 -14.89 19.05
C ARG A 386 -3.47 -15.98 18.09
N ASN A 387 -4.77 -16.12 17.85
CA ASN A 387 -5.33 -17.29 17.19
C ASN A 387 -5.20 -17.22 15.65
N ALA A 388 -5.39 -16.04 15.06
CA ALA A 388 -5.32 -15.86 13.61
C ALA A 388 -3.91 -15.47 13.14
N TYR A 389 -3.13 -14.77 13.98
CA TYR A 389 -1.85 -14.16 13.57
C TYR A 389 -0.65 -14.61 14.40
N GLN A 390 -0.81 -15.50 15.39
CA GLN A 390 0.30 -16.12 16.12
C GLN A 390 1.34 -15.11 16.65
N GLY A 391 0.91 -13.90 17.03
CA GLY A 391 1.78 -12.85 17.58
C GLY A 391 2.54 -11.97 16.58
N THR A 392 2.23 -12.06 15.29
CA THR A 392 2.81 -11.17 14.25
C THR A 392 2.09 -9.83 14.11
N VAL A 393 1.02 -9.62 14.87
CA VAL A 393 0.25 -8.37 14.94
C VAL A 393 -0.02 -8.03 16.40
N GLU A 394 -0.35 -6.77 16.66
CA GLU A 394 -0.66 -6.24 17.98
C GLU A 394 -2.10 -5.71 18.03
N PRO A 395 -2.86 -5.95 19.11
CA PRO A 395 -4.19 -5.38 19.28
C PRO A 395 -4.21 -3.85 19.11
N LEU A 396 -5.17 -3.32 18.35
CA LEU A 396 -5.29 -1.89 18.09
C LEU A 396 -6.64 -1.35 18.54
N TYR A 397 -6.63 -0.23 19.26
CA TYR A 397 -7.82 0.37 19.87
C TYR A 397 -8.15 1.79 19.38
N SER A 398 -7.58 2.21 18.26
CA SER A 398 -7.97 3.41 17.51
C SER A 398 -7.58 3.27 16.03
N LEU A 399 -7.97 4.20 15.17
CA LEU A 399 -7.54 4.15 13.76
C LEU A 399 -6.08 4.57 13.61
N ILE A 400 -5.61 5.49 14.44
CA ILE A 400 -4.21 5.93 14.41
C ILE A 400 -3.40 4.86 15.14
N PRO A 401 -2.47 4.14 14.48
CA PRO A 401 -1.67 3.10 15.11
C PRO A 401 -0.73 3.65 16.19
N GLU A 402 -0.36 2.79 17.14
CA GLU A 402 0.74 3.07 18.06
C GLU A 402 2.02 3.32 17.25
N GLY A 403 2.85 4.27 17.70
CA GLY A 403 4.06 4.73 17.00
C GLY A 403 3.89 6.05 16.25
N LEU A 404 2.65 6.45 15.96
CA LEU A 404 2.34 7.77 15.41
C LEU A 404 1.96 8.78 16.49
N LYS A 405 2.21 10.05 16.21
CA LYS A 405 1.70 11.15 17.02
C LYS A 405 0.18 11.08 17.12
N TYR A 406 -0.34 11.58 18.24
CA TYR A 406 -1.77 11.70 18.52
C TYR A 406 -2.54 10.36 18.63
N HIS A 407 -1.85 9.22 18.64
CA HIS A 407 -2.46 7.94 18.98
C HIS A 407 -3.15 8.03 20.36
N THR A 408 -4.36 7.48 20.44
CA THR A 408 -5.06 7.24 21.70
C THR A 408 -5.64 5.84 21.74
N ASP A 409 -5.98 5.38 22.94
CA ASP A 409 -6.63 4.10 23.20
C ASP A 409 -8.18 4.22 23.14
N ALA A 410 -8.73 5.01 22.23
CA ALA A 410 -10.13 5.48 22.29
C ALA A 410 -11.18 4.36 22.43
N PHE A 411 -11.07 3.25 21.71
CA PHE A 411 -11.97 2.10 21.88
C PHE A 411 -11.79 1.41 23.21
N ARG A 412 -10.55 1.28 23.71
CA ARG A 412 -10.27 0.71 25.03
C ARG A 412 -10.89 1.59 26.14
N GLN A 413 -10.79 2.91 26.00
CA GLN A 413 -11.39 3.86 26.95
C GLN A 413 -12.92 3.79 26.98
N VAL A 414 -13.58 3.58 25.83
CA VAL A 414 -15.04 3.50 25.73
C VAL A 414 -15.59 2.14 26.17
N TYR A 415 -14.95 1.03 25.76
CA TYR A 415 -15.51 -0.32 25.92
C TYR A 415 -14.81 -1.16 27.02
N GLY A 416 -13.55 -0.85 27.32
CA GLY A 416 -12.69 -1.67 28.17
C GLY A 416 -12.54 -3.08 27.61
N GLU A 417 -12.50 -4.07 28.52
CA GLU A 417 -12.43 -5.47 28.16
C GLU A 417 -13.71 -6.02 27.51
N PRO A 418 -13.61 -7.03 26.63
CA PRO A 418 -14.75 -7.69 26.01
C PRO A 418 -15.81 -8.15 27.03
N SER A 419 -17.09 -7.85 26.79
CA SER A 419 -18.15 -8.14 27.77
C SER A 419 -19.52 -8.38 27.14
N ALA A 420 -20.00 -9.63 27.21
CA ALA A 420 -21.33 -10.01 26.76
C ALA A 420 -22.45 -9.32 27.56
N ASP A 421 -22.25 -9.06 28.85
CA ASP A 421 -23.24 -8.38 29.69
C ASP A 421 -23.38 -6.91 29.31
N LYS A 422 -22.27 -6.19 29.07
CA LYS A 422 -22.33 -4.81 28.58
C LYS A 422 -22.96 -4.74 27.18
N ALA A 423 -22.57 -5.63 26.28
CA ALA A 423 -23.17 -5.71 24.94
C ALA A 423 -24.68 -5.99 24.98
N ARG A 424 -25.12 -6.88 25.88
CA ARG A 424 -26.55 -7.17 26.10
C ARG A 424 -27.32 -5.94 26.57
N ARG A 425 -26.75 -5.16 27.50
CA ARG A 425 -27.35 -3.91 27.97
C ARG A 425 -27.46 -2.88 26.85
N ILE A 426 -26.39 -2.66 26.08
CA ILE A 426 -26.38 -1.76 24.92
C ILE A 426 -27.54 -2.08 23.96
N LEU A 427 -27.72 -3.36 23.62
CA LEU A 427 -28.80 -3.80 22.72
C LEU A 427 -30.19 -3.65 23.36
N ALA A 428 -30.33 -4.02 24.64
CA ALA A 428 -31.60 -3.95 25.37
C ALA A 428 -32.08 -2.50 25.55
N ASP A 429 -31.20 -1.59 25.93
CA ASP A 429 -31.49 -0.17 26.13
C ASP A 429 -31.94 0.49 24.81
N ALA A 430 -31.44 -0.01 23.67
CA ALA A 430 -31.83 0.42 22.33
C ALA A 430 -33.05 -0.33 21.76
N GLY A 431 -33.66 -1.25 22.53
CA GLY A 431 -34.81 -2.04 22.09
C GLY A 431 -34.52 -3.02 20.94
N VAL A 432 -33.26 -3.43 20.77
CA VAL A 432 -32.84 -4.33 19.69
C VAL A 432 -33.11 -5.78 20.08
N ALA A 433 -33.89 -6.49 19.27
CA ALA A 433 -34.16 -7.90 19.47
C ALA A 433 -32.92 -8.77 19.20
N THR A 434 -32.67 -9.74 20.07
CA THR A 434 -31.56 -10.70 19.95
C THR A 434 -32.09 -12.11 19.65
N PRO A 435 -31.38 -12.93 18.84
CA PRO A 435 -30.08 -12.65 18.23
C PRO A 435 -30.18 -11.73 17.00
N VAL A 436 -29.26 -10.78 16.89
CA VAL A 436 -29.14 -9.89 15.72
C VAL A 436 -28.53 -10.67 14.56
N ALA A 437 -29.21 -10.74 13.43
CA ALA A 437 -28.70 -11.39 12.23
C ALA A 437 -27.74 -10.45 11.47
N LEU A 438 -26.44 -10.76 11.46
CA LEU A 438 -25.41 -9.90 10.86
C LEU A 438 -24.65 -10.65 9.75
N THR A 439 -24.57 -10.07 8.56
CA THR A 439 -23.68 -10.58 7.50
C THR A 439 -22.36 -9.83 7.55
N LEU A 440 -21.25 -10.56 7.64
CA LEU A 440 -19.91 -10.02 7.63
C LEU A 440 -19.16 -10.42 6.36
N GLY A 441 -18.67 -9.44 5.61
CA GLY A 441 -17.91 -9.63 4.38
C GLY A 441 -16.40 -9.67 4.62
N TYR A 442 -15.66 -10.56 3.97
CA TYR A 442 -14.20 -10.53 3.95
C TYR A 442 -13.64 -10.97 2.58
N THR A 443 -12.37 -10.69 2.31
CA THR A 443 -11.67 -11.15 1.10
C THR A 443 -10.63 -12.23 1.46
N PRO A 444 -10.53 -13.34 0.72
CA PRO A 444 -9.67 -14.46 1.11
C PRO A 444 -8.18 -14.24 0.79
N SER A 445 -7.83 -13.25 -0.03
CA SER A 445 -6.50 -13.14 -0.64
C SER A 445 -5.86 -11.75 -0.48
N HIS A 446 -6.62 -10.67 -0.73
CA HIS A 446 -6.06 -9.32 -0.86
C HIS A 446 -5.30 -8.82 0.38
N TYR A 447 -5.80 -9.10 1.59
CA TYR A 447 -5.17 -8.72 2.86
C TYR A 447 -4.40 -9.85 3.54
N GLY A 448 -4.11 -10.91 2.77
CA GLY A 448 -3.49 -12.15 3.26
C GLY A 448 -4.51 -13.23 3.65
N PRO A 449 -4.10 -14.52 3.59
CA PRO A 449 -4.99 -15.66 3.81
C PRO A 449 -5.54 -15.73 5.24
N ASN A 450 -4.84 -15.15 6.22
CA ASN A 450 -5.21 -15.15 7.63
C ASN A 450 -6.52 -14.38 7.91
N LEU A 451 -7.02 -13.57 6.98
CA LEU A 451 -8.31 -12.89 7.13
C LEU A 451 -9.48 -13.89 7.25
N VAL A 452 -9.34 -15.09 6.68
CA VAL A 452 -10.30 -16.19 6.86
C VAL A 452 -10.39 -16.60 8.34
N ASP A 453 -9.24 -16.79 8.97
CA ASP A 453 -9.13 -17.19 10.38
C ASP A 453 -9.58 -16.05 11.31
N GLU A 454 -9.23 -14.80 10.98
CA GLU A 454 -9.72 -13.61 11.69
C GLU A 454 -11.24 -13.55 11.70
N TYR A 455 -11.90 -13.61 10.54
CA TYR A 455 -13.36 -13.49 10.48
C TYR A 455 -14.08 -14.72 11.07
N THR A 456 -13.44 -15.88 11.04
CA THR A 456 -13.90 -17.07 11.77
C THR A 456 -13.87 -16.85 13.29
N GLU A 457 -12.78 -16.27 13.80
CA GLU A 457 -12.65 -15.92 15.22
C GLU A 457 -13.62 -14.81 15.64
N VAL A 458 -13.79 -13.77 14.82
CA VAL A 458 -14.81 -12.72 15.03
C VAL A 458 -16.21 -13.34 15.11
N LYS A 459 -16.58 -14.21 14.16
CA LYS A 459 -17.87 -14.91 14.19
C LYS A 459 -18.04 -15.72 15.47
N ARG A 460 -17.01 -16.45 15.88
CA ARG A 460 -17.01 -17.24 17.12
C ARG A 460 -17.25 -16.36 18.35
N GLN A 461 -16.55 -15.23 18.46
CA GLN A 461 -16.70 -14.28 19.58
C GLN A 461 -18.11 -13.69 19.64
N LEU A 462 -18.64 -13.24 18.49
CA LEU A 462 -19.98 -12.65 18.43
C LEU A 462 -21.08 -13.67 18.75
N GLU A 463 -21.01 -14.88 18.21
CA GLU A 463 -22.04 -15.91 18.47
C GLU A 463 -21.96 -16.52 19.87
N ALA A 464 -20.76 -16.62 20.46
CA ALA A 464 -20.57 -17.10 21.83
C ALA A 464 -21.30 -16.22 22.88
N SER A 465 -21.55 -14.95 22.57
CA SER A 465 -22.35 -14.06 23.43
C SER A 465 -23.85 -14.42 23.49
N GLY A 466 -24.34 -15.18 22.51
CA GLY A 466 -25.76 -15.43 22.28
C GLY A 466 -26.55 -14.22 21.75
N LEU A 467 -25.89 -13.09 21.48
CA LEU A 467 -26.52 -11.84 21.04
C LEU A 467 -26.59 -11.70 19.52
N PHE A 468 -25.76 -12.45 18.78
CA PHE A 468 -25.63 -12.35 17.33
C PHE A 468 -25.79 -13.72 16.66
N ARG A 469 -26.27 -13.70 15.42
CA ARG A 469 -26.20 -14.81 14.46
C ARG A 469 -25.45 -14.29 13.24
N VAL A 470 -24.24 -14.79 13.01
CA VAL A 470 -23.32 -14.23 12.03
C VAL A 470 -23.25 -15.10 10.78
N LYS A 471 -23.45 -14.49 9.61
CA LYS A 471 -23.17 -15.11 8.31
C LYS A 471 -21.88 -14.51 7.75
N LEU A 472 -20.85 -15.33 7.52
CA LEU A 472 -19.67 -14.89 6.78
C LEU A 472 -19.95 -15.00 5.27
N ALA A 473 -19.48 -14.02 4.51
CA ALA A 473 -19.54 -14.00 3.06
C ALA A 473 -18.19 -13.52 2.51
N SER A 474 -17.71 -14.17 1.46
CA SER A 474 -16.43 -13.82 0.83
C SER A 474 -16.58 -13.58 -0.67
N ALA A 475 -15.72 -12.74 -1.21
CA ALA A 475 -15.55 -12.52 -2.64
C ALA A 475 -14.09 -12.13 -2.95
N GLU A 476 -13.67 -12.35 -4.19
CA GLU A 476 -12.38 -11.83 -4.70
C GLU A 476 -12.42 -10.30 -4.80
N TRP A 477 -11.25 -9.65 -4.69
CA TRP A 477 -11.12 -8.21 -4.42
C TRP A 477 -12.03 -7.30 -5.25
N THR A 478 -12.03 -7.42 -6.58
CA THR A 478 -12.85 -6.57 -7.45
C THR A 478 -14.36 -6.73 -7.17
N GLN A 479 -14.82 -7.98 -7.04
CA GLN A 479 -16.23 -8.25 -6.71
C GLN A 479 -16.55 -7.83 -5.28
N TYR A 480 -15.62 -8.05 -4.35
CA TYR A 480 -15.74 -7.65 -2.95
C TYR A 480 -15.93 -6.15 -2.81
N GLN A 481 -15.15 -5.36 -3.56
CA GLN A 481 -15.28 -3.91 -3.63
C GLN A 481 -16.65 -3.47 -4.09
N GLN A 482 -17.18 -4.08 -5.15
CA GLN A 482 -18.53 -3.80 -5.61
C GLN A 482 -19.57 -4.12 -4.52
N LEU A 483 -19.48 -5.30 -3.91
CA LEU A 483 -20.46 -5.76 -2.94
C LEU A 483 -20.50 -4.90 -1.67
N TYR A 484 -19.35 -4.48 -1.12
CA TYR A 484 -19.39 -3.62 0.07
C TYR A 484 -19.91 -2.21 -0.25
N LYS A 485 -19.59 -1.66 -1.43
CA LYS A 485 -20.09 -0.34 -1.89
C LYS A 485 -21.62 -0.35 -2.10
N GLU A 486 -22.16 -1.49 -2.50
CA GLU A 486 -23.61 -1.71 -2.67
C GLU A 486 -24.32 -2.01 -1.33
N GLY A 487 -23.60 -2.07 -0.20
CA GLY A 487 -24.17 -2.37 1.12
C GLY A 487 -24.59 -3.82 1.29
N ALA A 488 -23.95 -4.77 0.57
CA ALA A 488 -24.28 -6.20 0.67
C ALA A 488 -23.93 -6.83 2.03
N TYR A 489 -23.10 -6.15 2.83
CA TYR A 489 -22.65 -6.60 4.14
C TYR A 489 -23.05 -5.59 5.22
N GLY A 490 -23.44 -6.09 6.40
CA GLY A 490 -23.65 -5.22 7.56
C GLY A 490 -22.34 -4.72 8.14
N GLY A 491 -21.29 -5.56 8.09
CA GLY A 491 -19.91 -5.15 8.33
C GLY A 491 -18.95 -5.90 7.42
N TYR A 492 -17.77 -5.33 7.17
CA TYR A 492 -16.82 -5.87 6.20
C TYR A 492 -15.38 -5.52 6.57
N GLY A 493 -14.45 -6.39 6.23
CA GLY A 493 -13.03 -6.28 6.59
C GLY A 493 -12.22 -5.56 5.56
N LEU A 494 -11.47 -4.55 6.01
CA LEU A 494 -10.51 -3.84 5.20
C LEU A 494 -9.20 -3.67 5.97
N GLY A 495 -8.19 -3.18 5.27
CA GLY A 495 -6.89 -2.86 5.82
C GLY A 495 -6.29 -1.64 5.16
N TRP A 496 -5.32 -1.04 5.85
CA TRP A 496 -4.59 0.11 5.38
C TRP A 496 -3.10 -0.04 5.67
N PHE A 497 -2.29 0.32 4.68
CA PHE A 497 -0.86 0.58 4.86
C PHE A 497 -0.66 2.09 4.76
N PRO A 498 0.20 2.70 5.59
CA PRO A 498 0.44 4.14 5.52
C PRO A 498 0.97 4.54 4.15
N ASP A 499 0.48 5.66 3.62
CA ASP A 499 1.18 6.37 2.55
C ASP A 499 2.35 7.18 3.13
N PHE A 500 2.14 7.79 4.29
CA PHE A 500 3.09 8.62 5.02
C PHE A 500 2.78 8.61 6.53
N PRO A 501 3.77 8.86 7.40
CA PRO A 501 3.61 8.70 8.85
C PRO A 501 2.98 9.91 9.55
N ASP A 502 1.78 10.33 9.13
CA ASP A 502 0.97 11.33 9.81
C ASP A 502 -0.41 10.75 10.18
N ALA A 503 -0.96 11.21 11.30
CA ALA A 503 -2.26 10.76 11.80
C ALA A 503 -3.43 11.03 10.84
N ASP A 504 -3.36 12.09 10.03
CA ASP A 504 -4.39 12.43 9.03
C ASP A 504 -4.62 11.26 8.04
N ASN A 505 -3.54 10.55 7.65
CA ASN A 505 -3.59 9.40 6.74
C ASN A 505 -4.42 8.23 7.31
N TYR A 506 -4.75 8.26 8.60
CA TYR A 506 -5.59 7.28 9.30
C TYR A 506 -6.98 7.81 9.65
N THR A 507 -7.31 9.07 9.31
CA THR A 507 -8.60 9.68 9.63
C THR A 507 -9.30 10.28 8.42
N ALA A 508 -8.70 11.25 7.73
CA ALA A 508 -9.39 12.02 6.69
C ALA A 508 -9.92 11.15 5.53
N PRO A 509 -9.15 10.19 4.98
CA PRO A 509 -9.64 9.33 3.91
C PRO A 509 -10.85 8.45 4.31
N PHE A 510 -11.07 8.24 5.61
CA PHE A 510 -11.99 7.23 6.14
C PHE A 510 -13.23 7.80 6.83
N LEU A 511 -13.13 9.01 7.38
CA LEU A 511 -14.16 9.57 8.27
C LEU A 511 -14.89 10.79 7.69
N LEU A 512 -14.45 11.26 6.52
CA LEU A 512 -15.15 12.30 5.76
C LEU A 512 -16.35 11.73 4.98
N GLN A 513 -17.14 12.62 4.38
CA GLN A 513 -18.18 12.20 3.43
C GLN A 513 -17.54 11.61 2.17
N ASP A 514 -18.20 10.65 1.53
CA ASP A 514 -17.72 9.99 0.30
C ASP A 514 -16.32 9.35 0.50
N ASN A 515 -16.04 8.94 1.74
CA ASN A 515 -14.79 8.32 2.17
C ASN A 515 -14.48 7.00 1.43
N PHE A 516 -13.23 6.58 1.56
CA PHE A 516 -12.70 5.34 1.01
C PHE A 516 -13.53 4.09 1.39
N TYR A 517 -14.13 4.06 2.58
CA TYR A 517 -14.96 2.93 2.99
C TYR A 517 -16.25 2.80 2.19
N ALA A 518 -16.76 3.89 1.61
CA ALA A 518 -18.06 3.96 0.95
C ALA A 518 -19.20 3.42 1.83
N ASN A 519 -19.11 3.64 3.14
CA ASN A 519 -20.02 3.04 4.12
C ASN A 519 -21.24 3.91 4.47
N GLY A 520 -21.33 5.10 3.88
CA GLY A 520 -22.37 6.10 4.15
C GLY A 520 -22.17 6.90 5.44
N TYR A 521 -20.99 6.81 6.08
CA TYR A 521 -20.71 7.61 7.27
C TYR A 521 -20.43 9.06 6.91
N SER A 522 -20.99 9.97 7.71
CA SER A 522 -20.63 11.37 7.73
C SER A 522 -20.89 11.94 9.12
N ASN A 523 -20.03 12.84 9.56
CA ASN A 523 -20.20 13.55 10.81
C ASN A 523 -19.65 14.98 10.65
N PRO A 524 -20.52 16.02 10.69
CA PRO A 524 -20.08 17.40 10.47
C PRO A 524 -18.98 17.87 11.43
N ARG A 525 -18.99 17.37 12.68
CA ARG A 525 -17.95 17.71 13.65
C ARG A 525 -16.61 17.07 13.29
N VAL A 526 -16.61 15.83 12.79
CA VAL A 526 -15.37 15.19 12.31
C VAL A 526 -14.83 15.92 11.09
N THR A 527 -15.71 16.32 10.16
CA THR A 527 -15.31 17.15 9.01
C THR A 527 -14.66 18.47 9.43
N GLU A 528 -15.24 19.17 10.41
CA GLU A 528 -14.67 20.40 10.96
C GLU A 528 -13.30 20.16 11.61
N LEU A 529 -13.15 19.07 12.38
CA LEU A 529 -11.90 18.74 13.07
C LEU A 529 -10.78 18.35 12.10
N VAL A 530 -11.09 17.60 11.04
CA VAL A 530 -10.14 17.28 9.97
C VAL A 530 -9.68 18.57 9.28
N ALA A 531 -10.61 19.44 8.88
CA ALA A 531 -10.25 20.73 8.29
C ALA A 531 -9.40 21.60 9.24
N GLN A 532 -9.67 21.54 10.55
CA GLN A 532 -8.89 22.25 11.55
C GLN A 532 -7.45 21.73 11.66
N GLU A 533 -7.25 20.42 11.72
CA GLU A 533 -5.89 19.86 11.88
C GLU A 533 -5.06 19.93 10.60
N GLN A 534 -5.70 19.87 9.42
CA GLN A 534 -5.04 20.12 8.14
C GLN A 534 -4.61 21.59 8.00
N ALA A 535 -5.32 22.54 8.63
CA ALA A 535 -5.02 23.96 8.50
C ALA A 535 -3.99 24.52 9.49
N THR A 536 -3.34 23.68 10.30
CA THR A 536 -2.40 24.15 11.32
C THR A 536 -1.25 23.20 11.55
N THR A 537 -0.06 23.73 11.80
CA THR A 537 1.12 22.97 12.23
C THR A 537 1.33 23.01 13.75
N ASP A 538 0.44 23.66 14.51
CA ASP A 538 0.48 23.70 15.97
C ASP A 538 0.15 22.32 16.56
N ASP A 539 1.14 21.69 17.20
CA ASP A 539 1.05 20.32 17.72
C ASP A 539 -0.09 20.16 18.74
N ALA A 540 -0.36 21.17 19.57
CA ALA A 540 -1.43 21.12 20.57
C ALA A 540 -2.82 21.22 19.93
N ALA A 541 -3.00 22.07 18.93
CA ALA A 541 -4.25 22.19 18.17
C ALA A 541 -4.54 20.90 17.39
N ARG A 542 -3.53 20.32 16.72
CA ARG A 542 -3.67 19.02 16.03
C ARG A 542 -3.99 17.90 17.02
N ALA A 543 -3.29 17.82 18.15
CA ALA A 543 -3.54 16.81 19.18
C ALA A 543 -4.98 16.84 19.69
N ALA A 544 -5.50 18.03 20.01
CA ALA A 544 -6.88 18.19 20.47
C ALA A 544 -7.90 17.75 19.42
N ALA A 545 -7.64 18.03 18.14
CA ALA A 545 -8.51 17.61 17.05
C ALA A 545 -8.52 16.09 16.86
N PHE A 546 -7.34 15.46 16.80
CA PHE A 546 -7.22 14.01 16.65
C PHE A 546 -7.78 13.23 17.83
N GLU A 547 -7.60 13.71 19.06
CA GLU A 547 -8.20 13.09 20.25
C GLU A 547 -9.73 13.06 20.14
N GLU A 548 -10.33 14.19 19.73
CA GLU A 548 -11.78 14.28 19.57
C GLU A 548 -12.30 13.44 18.39
N ILE A 549 -11.59 13.40 17.26
CA ILE A 549 -11.92 12.54 16.11
C ILE A 549 -11.97 11.07 16.53
N GLN A 550 -10.94 10.59 17.24
CA GLN A 550 -10.86 9.22 17.72
C GLN A 550 -11.97 8.91 18.73
N ARG A 551 -12.26 9.85 19.65
CA ARG A 551 -13.35 9.71 20.62
C ARG A 551 -14.73 9.64 19.97
N ILE A 552 -15.00 10.47 18.96
CA ILE A 552 -16.26 10.42 18.18
C ILE A 552 -16.36 9.08 17.47
N THR A 553 -15.29 8.66 16.80
CA THR A 553 -15.22 7.39 16.07
C THR A 553 -15.49 6.21 16.99
N ALA A 554 -14.87 6.16 18.17
CA ALA A 554 -15.09 5.12 19.17
C ALA A 554 -16.54 5.07 19.69
N ARG A 555 -17.24 6.21 19.77
CA ARG A 555 -18.65 6.25 20.22
C ARG A 555 -19.64 5.91 19.12
N GLN A 556 -19.40 6.35 17.89
CA GLN A 556 -20.30 6.15 16.76
C GLN A 556 -20.05 4.84 16.02
N VAL A 557 -18.86 4.27 16.18
CA VAL A 557 -18.42 2.98 15.64
C VAL A 557 -18.76 2.83 14.14
N PRO A 558 -18.35 3.76 13.26
CA PRO A 558 -18.44 3.50 11.82
C PRO A 558 -17.48 2.40 11.38
N VAL A 559 -16.45 2.17 12.20
CA VAL A 559 -15.38 1.19 12.02
C VAL A 559 -14.93 0.71 13.40
N VAL A 560 -14.39 -0.50 13.48
CA VAL A 560 -13.77 -1.10 14.67
C VAL A 560 -12.34 -1.49 14.30
N PRO A 561 -11.32 -0.78 14.80
CA PRO A 561 -9.93 -1.20 14.69
C PRO A 561 -9.76 -2.56 15.39
N ILE A 562 -8.99 -3.47 14.79
CA ILE A 562 -8.76 -4.81 15.31
C ILE A 562 -7.30 -4.96 15.76
N TRP A 563 -6.36 -4.73 14.85
CA TRP A 563 -4.93 -4.88 15.11
C TRP A 563 -4.09 -3.94 14.23
N GLN A 564 -2.86 -3.69 14.65
CA GLN A 564 -1.78 -3.14 13.82
C GLN A 564 -0.70 -4.20 13.57
N GLY A 565 -0.14 -4.21 12.36
CA GLY A 565 0.86 -5.19 11.94
C GLY A 565 2.22 -4.85 12.53
N LYS A 566 3.00 -5.86 12.92
CA LYS A 566 4.43 -5.67 13.17
C LYS A 566 5.18 -5.64 11.85
N GLN A 567 6.23 -4.85 11.77
CA GLN A 567 7.25 -5.05 10.74
C GLN A 567 8.11 -6.23 11.16
N ILE A 568 8.26 -7.22 10.28
CA ILE A 568 8.99 -8.45 10.58
C ILE A 568 9.93 -8.77 9.43
N ALA A 569 11.19 -9.02 9.78
CA ALA A 569 12.15 -9.68 8.91
C ALA A 569 12.73 -10.90 9.63
N VAL A 570 13.10 -11.90 8.85
CA VAL A 570 13.90 -13.02 9.32
C VAL A 570 15.29 -12.87 8.73
N ALA A 571 16.31 -12.82 9.56
CA ALA A 571 17.67 -12.51 9.13
C ALA A 571 18.65 -13.59 9.57
N ARG A 572 19.72 -13.78 8.81
CA ARG A 572 20.87 -14.57 9.25
C ARG A 572 21.57 -13.87 10.41
N GLU A 573 22.18 -14.66 11.29
CA GLU A 573 23.14 -14.14 12.25
C GLU A 573 24.27 -13.39 11.52
N GLY A 574 24.73 -12.28 12.11
CA GLY A 574 25.71 -11.38 11.50
C GLY A 574 25.11 -10.25 10.65
N VAL A 575 23.83 -10.30 10.27
CA VAL A 575 23.15 -9.16 9.63
C VAL A 575 22.77 -8.12 10.69
N THR A 576 23.07 -6.84 10.44
CA THR A 576 22.85 -5.72 11.39
C THR A 576 21.95 -4.64 10.79
N GLY A 577 21.33 -3.81 11.63
CA GLY A 577 20.68 -2.55 11.21
C GLY A 577 19.25 -2.67 10.67
N ILE A 578 18.71 -3.89 10.54
CA ILE A 578 17.33 -4.12 10.09
C ILE A 578 16.31 -3.42 11.01
N GLU A 579 16.52 -3.49 12.32
CA GLU A 579 15.65 -2.83 13.30
C GLU A 579 15.56 -1.31 13.09
N GLN A 580 16.57 -0.69 12.48
CA GLN A 580 16.59 0.75 12.19
C GLN A 580 15.81 1.08 10.91
N THR A 581 15.44 0.08 10.11
CA THR A 581 14.54 0.23 8.96
C THR A 581 13.07 0.07 9.35
N PHE A 582 12.78 -0.32 10.59
CA PHE A 582 11.42 -0.52 11.07
C PHE A 582 10.97 0.71 11.83
N ASP A 583 10.11 1.48 11.19
CA ASP A 583 9.55 2.72 11.69
C ASP A 583 8.23 3.04 10.97
N PRO A 584 7.48 4.04 11.45
CA PRO A 584 6.17 4.36 10.92
C PRO A 584 6.10 4.68 9.42
N SER A 585 7.22 4.99 8.75
CA SER A 585 7.23 5.32 7.32
C SER A 585 7.22 4.08 6.42
N PHE A 586 7.40 2.87 6.96
CA PHE A 586 7.44 1.60 6.20
C PHE A 586 8.56 1.50 5.15
N ILE A 587 9.57 2.36 5.23
CA ILE A 587 10.69 2.38 4.27
C ILE A 587 11.78 1.42 4.70
N PHE A 588 11.98 0.34 3.93
CA PHE A 588 13.12 -0.56 4.13
C PHE A 588 14.38 0.05 3.52
N ARG A 589 15.23 0.65 4.37
CA ARG A 589 16.41 1.42 3.99
C ARG A 589 17.63 0.51 3.82
N PHE A 590 18.06 0.28 2.58
CA PHE A 590 19.19 -0.61 2.28
C PHE A 590 20.49 -0.13 2.93
N TRP A 591 20.68 1.18 3.01
CA TRP A 591 21.89 1.81 3.53
C TRP A 591 22.11 1.59 5.03
N LEU A 592 21.09 1.17 5.79
CA LEU A 592 21.25 0.84 7.21
C LEU A 592 21.64 -0.62 7.45
N VAL A 593 21.41 -1.49 6.47
CA VAL A 593 21.60 -2.93 6.65
C VAL A 593 23.03 -3.32 6.33
N GLY A 594 23.70 -4.02 7.24
CA GLY A 594 25.09 -4.41 7.08
C GLY A 594 25.33 -5.87 7.42
N LYS A 595 26.58 -6.31 7.24
CA LYS A 595 27.10 -7.61 7.71
C LYS A 595 28.28 -7.37 8.64
N SER A 596 28.23 -7.90 9.85
CA SER A 596 29.40 -7.95 10.73
C SER A 596 30.36 -9.04 10.27
N SER A 597 31.65 -8.74 10.23
CA SER A 597 32.72 -9.68 9.87
C SER A 597 33.07 -10.70 10.97
N GLU A 598 32.41 -10.66 12.13
CA GLU A 598 32.62 -11.61 13.21
C GLU A 598 31.76 -12.87 13.03
N GLN A 599 32.33 -13.89 12.38
CA GLN A 599 32.06 -15.31 12.64
C GLN A 599 33.35 -16.13 12.61
#